data_AF-A0AA96QHZ9-F1
#
_entry.id   AF-A0AA96QHZ9-F1
#
_cell.length_a   1.000
_cell.length_b   1.000
_cell.length_c   1.000
_cell.angle_alpha   90.00
_cell.angle_beta   90.00
_cell.angle_gamma   90.00
#
_symmetry.space_group_name_H-M   'P 1'
#
loop_
_entity.id
_entity.type
_entity.pdbx_description
1 polymer ?
#
loop_
_entity_poly.entity_id
_entity_poly.type
_entity_poly.pdbx_seq_one_letter_code
_entity_poly.pdbx_strand_id
1 'polypeptide(L)'
;MTGFPHPSRPGFFGTTFPEPLRRQVASLCDAMLPGDGVYPPGSSAQVPWFMKQRASPEDRARLQALADRFPLDSPQDAAAALRELEQSDAWTFGWIREYVYHGYYASPRVLAAMHDRGYDYHGAPQPLGYALPGTTAGPAKRRGSYVPTTEVSRATA
;
A
#
# COMPACT_ATOMS: atom_id res chain seq x y z
N MET A 1 -0.52 -16.68 -6.86
CA MET A 1 -0.36 -15.24 -6.56
C MET A 1 -0.63 -14.45 -7.82
N THR A 2 -1.85 -13.98 -8.02
CA THR A 2 -2.21 -13.04 -9.09
C THR A 2 -2.19 -11.64 -8.48
N GLY A 3 -1.18 -10.84 -8.81
CA GLY A 3 -1.07 -9.47 -8.34
C GLY A 3 -2.26 -8.60 -8.75
N PHE A 4 -2.50 -7.53 -8.00
CA PHE A 4 -3.52 -6.51 -8.28
C PHE A 4 -3.50 -6.11 -9.78
N PRO A 5 -4.59 -6.30 -10.54
CA PRO A 5 -4.59 -5.98 -11.96
C PRO A 5 -4.64 -4.46 -12.17
N HIS A 6 -3.75 -3.90 -12.99
CA HIS A 6 -3.91 -2.54 -13.50
C HIS A 6 -3.25 -2.29 -14.86
N PRO A 7 -4.03 -2.01 -15.94
CA PRO A 7 -3.47 -1.35 -17.12
C PRO A 7 -3.46 0.19 -17.00
N SER A 8 -4.50 0.82 -16.43
CA SER A 8 -4.52 2.30 -16.28
C SER A 8 -5.58 2.89 -15.32
N ARG A 9 -6.19 2.11 -14.42
CA ARG A 9 -7.37 2.42 -13.57
C ARG A 9 -7.96 1.36 -12.57
N PRO A 10 -7.67 0.04 -12.53
CA PRO A 10 -8.50 -0.89 -11.75
C PRO A 10 -8.09 -0.88 -10.28
N GLY A 11 -9.09 -0.79 -9.41
CA GLY A 11 -8.87 -0.60 -7.98
C GLY A 11 -9.71 0.52 -7.39
N PHE A 12 -10.73 1.02 -8.10
CA PHE A 12 -11.80 1.81 -7.49
C PHE A 12 -13.14 1.10 -7.74
N PHE A 13 -13.60 0.32 -6.76
CA PHE A 13 -14.81 -0.49 -6.90
C PHE A 13 -16.09 0.23 -6.45
N GLY A 14 -15.99 1.50 -6.04
CA GLY A 14 -17.13 2.27 -5.52
C GLY A 14 -17.70 1.72 -4.19
N THR A 15 -16.96 0.83 -3.53
CA THR A 15 -17.40 0.16 -2.31
C THR A 15 -17.43 1.14 -1.12
N THR A 16 -18.45 1.03 -0.28
CA THR A 16 -18.58 1.81 0.96
C THR A 16 -18.45 0.89 2.18
N PHE A 17 -17.85 1.41 3.25
CA PHE A 17 -17.81 0.74 4.54
C PHE A 17 -18.83 1.40 5.46
N PRO A 18 -19.75 0.65 6.08
CA PRO A 18 -20.64 1.20 7.10
C PRO A 18 -19.82 1.65 8.31
N GLU A 19 -20.39 2.55 9.12
CA GLU A 19 -19.67 3.19 10.23
C GLU A 19 -19.02 2.19 11.22
N PRO A 20 -19.69 1.11 11.65
CA PRO A 20 -19.05 0.11 12.51
C PRO A 20 -17.80 -0.51 11.87
N LEU A 21 -17.93 -0.97 10.62
CA LEU A 21 -16.81 -1.56 9.87
C LEU A 21 -15.67 -0.56 9.68
N ARG A 22 -15.97 0.71 9.43
CA ARG A 22 -14.96 1.76 9.29
C ARG A 22 -14.12 1.91 10.56
N ARG A 23 -14.75 1.87 11.74
CA ARG A 23 -14.05 1.95 13.03
C ARG A 23 -13.21 0.69 13.28
N GLN A 24 -13.75 -0.48 12.99
CA GLN A 24 -13.05 -1.76 13.17
C GLN A 24 -11.83 -1.88 12.25
N VAL A 25 -11.94 -1.44 10.99
CA VAL A 25 -10.79 -1.35 10.08
C VAL A 25 -9.75 -0.35 10.59
N ALA A 26 -10.16 0.77 11.19
CA ALA A 26 -9.23 1.71 11.81
C ALA A 26 -8.47 1.08 12.99
N SER A 27 -9.17 0.36 13.87
CA SER A 27 -8.56 -0.39 14.98
C SER A 27 -7.56 -1.44 14.50
N LEU A 28 -7.87 -2.18 13.43
CA LEU A 28 -6.93 -3.10 12.78
C LEU A 28 -5.68 -2.38 12.27
N CYS A 29 -5.85 -1.24 11.60
CA CYS A 29 -4.73 -0.46 11.10
C CYS A 29 -3.82 0.03 12.23
N ASP A 30 -4.41 0.47 13.34
CA ASP A 30 -3.65 0.96 14.52
C ASP A 30 -2.99 -0.18 15.30
N ALA A 31 -3.59 -1.38 15.32
CA ALA A 31 -2.97 -2.56 15.89
C ALA A 31 -1.70 -2.98 15.13
N MET A 32 -1.72 -2.90 13.79
CA MET A 32 -0.56 -3.23 12.97
C MET A 32 0.49 -2.12 12.93
N LEU A 33 0.03 -0.86 12.97
CA LEU A 33 0.85 0.34 12.84
C LEU A 33 0.41 1.36 13.89
N PRO A 34 0.83 1.20 15.16
CA PRO A 34 0.37 2.04 16.27
C PRO A 34 0.94 3.47 16.23
N GLY A 35 1.99 3.69 15.43
CA GLY A 35 2.75 4.93 15.42
C GLY A 35 3.64 5.07 16.67
N ASP A 36 4.49 6.09 16.65
CA ASP A 36 5.49 6.35 17.70
C ASP A 36 5.67 7.85 18.00
N GLY A 37 4.72 8.68 17.54
CA GLY A 37 4.78 10.14 17.64
C GLY A 37 5.54 10.82 16.49
N VAL A 38 6.46 10.11 15.83
CA VAL A 38 7.09 10.56 14.58
C VAL A 38 6.30 10.06 13.39
N TYR A 39 6.00 8.77 13.39
CA TYR A 39 5.16 8.12 12.41
C TYR A 39 3.71 8.09 12.93
N PRO A 40 2.71 8.49 12.10
CA PRO A 40 1.32 8.49 12.52
C PRO A 40 0.79 7.06 12.69
N PRO A 41 -0.21 6.82 13.55
CA PRO A 41 -0.92 5.55 13.56
C PRO A 41 -1.60 5.28 12.20
N GLY A 42 -1.82 4.00 11.87
CA GLY A 42 -2.36 3.56 10.58
C GLY A 42 -3.69 4.24 10.21
N SER A 43 -4.59 4.40 11.18
CA SER A 43 -5.87 5.10 11.02
C SER A 43 -5.69 6.57 10.61
N SER A 44 -4.67 7.23 11.16
CA SER A 44 -4.33 8.63 10.88
C SER A 44 -3.47 8.80 9.62
N ALA A 45 -2.90 7.71 9.11
CA ALA A 45 -2.13 7.64 7.88
C ALA A 45 -3.00 7.39 6.62
N GLN A 46 -4.33 7.54 6.71
CA GLN A 46 -5.30 7.32 5.62
C GLN A 46 -5.42 5.86 5.15
N VAL A 47 -4.88 4.89 5.90
CA VAL A 47 -4.96 3.47 5.53
C VAL A 47 -6.40 2.96 5.41
N PRO A 48 -7.33 3.26 6.34
CA PRO A 48 -8.72 2.82 6.20
C PRO A 48 -9.40 3.37 4.94
N TRP A 49 -9.06 4.60 4.56
CA TRP A 49 -9.57 5.22 3.34
C TRP A 49 -8.98 4.55 2.09
N PHE A 50 -7.67 4.27 2.10
CA PHE A 50 -6.98 3.55 1.04
C PHE A 50 -7.60 2.17 0.82
N MET A 51 -7.85 1.42 1.90
CA MET A 51 -8.51 0.12 1.86
C MET A 51 -9.91 0.24 1.28
N LYS A 52 -10.73 1.19 1.76
CA LYS A 52 -12.08 1.43 1.24
C LYS A 52 -12.08 1.70 -0.27
N GLN A 53 -11.16 2.53 -0.75
CA GLN A 53 -11.09 2.86 -2.18
C GLN A 53 -10.78 1.64 -3.05
N ARG A 54 -9.90 0.75 -2.55
CA ARG A 54 -9.38 -0.40 -3.30
C ARG A 54 -10.10 -1.72 -3.05
N ALA A 55 -10.91 -1.80 -2.01
CA ALA A 55 -11.66 -3.00 -1.66
C ALA A 55 -12.75 -3.30 -2.71
N SER A 56 -12.68 -4.49 -3.29
CA SER A 56 -13.79 -5.08 -4.03
C SER A 56 -14.97 -5.38 -3.09
N PRO A 57 -16.18 -5.68 -3.62
CA PRO A 57 -17.28 -6.17 -2.80
C PRO A 57 -16.93 -7.43 -2.00
N GLU A 58 -16.09 -8.31 -2.56
CA GLU A 58 -15.60 -9.51 -1.87
C GLU A 58 -14.64 -9.15 -0.72
N ASP A 59 -13.72 -8.21 -0.94
CA ASP A 59 -12.83 -7.72 0.11
C ASP A 59 -13.62 -7.10 1.27
N ARG A 60 -14.66 -6.30 0.96
CA ARG A 60 -15.56 -5.76 1.98
C ARG A 60 -16.26 -6.88 2.75
N ALA A 61 -16.80 -7.89 2.06
CA ALA A 61 -17.47 -9.02 2.70
C ALA A 61 -16.51 -9.79 3.62
N ARG A 62 -15.26 -9.97 3.19
CA ARG A 62 -14.20 -10.59 4.00
C ARG A 62 -13.87 -9.77 5.24
N LEU A 63 -13.77 -8.44 5.14
CA LEU A 63 -13.58 -7.56 6.31
C LEU A 63 -14.78 -7.61 7.26
N GLN A 64 -16.00 -7.67 6.73
CA GLN A 64 -17.21 -7.80 7.55
C GLN A 64 -17.21 -9.13 8.29
N ALA A 65 -16.93 -10.25 7.61
CA ALA A 65 -16.85 -11.57 8.24
C ALA A 65 -15.77 -11.62 9.33
N LEU A 66 -14.66 -10.90 9.13
CA LEU A 66 -13.62 -10.76 10.15
C LEU A 66 -14.13 -10.00 11.38
N ALA A 67 -14.83 -8.88 11.16
CA ALA A 67 -15.44 -8.09 12.22
C ALA A 67 -16.57 -8.81 12.96
N ASP A 68 -17.25 -9.74 12.30
CA ASP A 68 -18.29 -10.58 12.91
C ASP A 68 -17.66 -11.73 13.72
N ARG A 69 -16.49 -12.23 13.29
CA ARG A 69 -15.75 -13.32 13.96
C ARG A 69 -14.95 -12.85 15.18
N PHE A 70 -14.41 -11.64 15.15
CA PHE A 70 -13.47 -11.13 16.14
C PHE A 70 -13.90 -9.80 16.74
N PRO A 71 -13.60 -9.54 18.03
CA PRO A 71 -13.71 -8.21 18.58
C PRO A 71 -12.64 -7.31 17.96
N LEU A 72 -13.07 -6.26 17.25
CA LEU A 72 -12.18 -5.30 16.58
C LEU A 72 -12.45 -3.85 17.03
N ASP A 73 -13.11 -3.68 18.17
CA ASP A 73 -13.55 -2.35 18.64
C ASP A 73 -12.39 -1.48 19.12
N SER A 74 -11.29 -2.09 19.54
CA SER A 74 -10.06 -1.40 19.97
C SER A 74 -8.81 -1.96 19.28
N PRO A 75 -7.70 -1.20 19.21
CA PRO A 75 -6.41 -1.72 18.73
C PRO A 75 -5.91 -2.93 19.52
N GLN A 76 -6.22 -3.02 20.83
CA GLN A 76 -5.82 -4.13 21.68
C GLN A 76 -6.56 -5.42 21.29
N ASP A 77 -7.87 -5.33 21.07
CA ASP A 77 -8.68 -6.47 20.63
C ASP A 77 -8.27 -6.90 19.21
N ALA A 78 -8.10 -5.93 18.32
CA ALA A 78 -7.62 -6.16 16.96
C ALA A 78 -6.23 -6.81 16.93
N ALA A 79 -5.31 -6.44 17.82
CA ALA A 79 -4.00 -7.08 17.94
C ALA A 79 -4.11 -8.55 18.38
N ALA A 80 -5.04 -8.88 19.28
CA ALA A 80 -5.31 -10.27 19.66
C ALA A 80 -5.88 -11.08 18.48
N ALA A 81 -6.84 -10.51 17.75
CA ALA A 81 -7.41 -11.13 16.55
C ALA A 81 -6.35 -11.36 15.46
N LEU A 82 -5.47 -10.40 15.21
CA LEU A 82 -4.38 -10.53 14.23
C LEU A 82 -3.39 -11.63 14.59
N ARG A 83 -3.06 -11.79 15.88
CA ARG A 83 -2.20 -12.91 16.34
C ARG A 83 -2.86 -14.27 16.13
N GLU A 84 -4.17 -14.38 16.38
CA GLU A 84 -4.89 -15.61 16.09
C GLU A 84 -4.96 -15.90 14.59
N LEU A 85 -5.24 -14.89 13.77
CA LEU A 85 -5.25 -15.03 12.30
C LEU A 85 -3.90 -15.47 11.77
N GLU A 86 -2.79 -14.90 12.25
CA GLU A 86 -1.45 -15.28 11.80
C GLU A 86 -1.19 -16.78 11.96
N GLN A 87 -1.76 -17.40 13.01
CA GLN A 87 -1.59 -18.84 13.30
C GLN A 87 -2.64 -19.71 12.60
N SER A 88 -3.90 -19.27 12.56
CA SER A 88 -5.04 -20.08 12.10
C SER A 88 -5.40 -19.88 10.63
N ASP A 89 -5.11 -18.70 10.07
CA ASP A 89 -5.40 -18.30 8.70
C ASP A 89 -4.36 -17.27 8.22
N ALA A 90 -3.14 -17.77 8.01
CA ALA A 90 -2.00 -16.96 7.57
C ALA A 90 -2.26 -16.24 6.23
N TRP A 91 -3.16 -16.77 5.40
CA TRP A 91 -3.53 -16.13 4.14
C TRP A 91 -4.31 -14.84 4.38
N THR A 92 -5.37 -14.89 5.20
CA THR A 92 -6.15 -13.70 5.54
C THR A 92 -5.28 -12.67 6.27
N PHE A 93 -4.42 -13.09 7.19
CA PHE A 93 -3.47 -12.20 7.84
C PHE A 93 -2.53 -11.50 6.83
N GLY A 94 -1.94 -12.29 5.92
CA GLY A 94 -1.05 -11.76 4.87
C GLY A 94 -1.75 -10.75 3.96
N TRP A 95 -3.01 -11.02 3.59
CA TRP A 95 -3.84 -10.13 2.80
C TRP A 95 -4.14 -8.79 3.51
N ILE A 96 -4.50 -8.82 4.80
CA ILE A 96 -4.70 -7.59 5.60
C ILE A 96 -3.38 -6.80 5.67
N ARG A 97 -2.27 -7.48 5.97
CA ARG A 97 -0.94 -6.87 6.07
C ARG A 97 -0.56 -6.15 4.78
N GLU A 98 -0.79 -6.77 3.64
CA GLU A 98 -0.49 -6.19 2.34
C GLU A 98 -1.26 -4.88 2.12
N TYR A 99 -2.57 -4.88 2.37
CA TYR A 99 -3.40 -3.67 2.26
C TYR A 99 -2.94 -2.56 3.20
N VAL A 100 -2.67 -2.91 4.47
CA VAL A 100 -2.28 -1.95 5.49
C VAL A 100 -0.94 -1.32 5.15
N TYR A 101 0.06 -2.12 4.77
CA TYR A 101 1.41 -1.63 4.50
C TYR A 101 1.46 -0.81 3.21
N HIS A 102 0.78 -1.24 2.14
CA HIS A 102 0.69 -0.45 0.92
C HIS A 102 -0.02 0.88 1.17
N GLY A 103 -1.13 0.88 1.91
CA GLY A 103 -1.84 2.11 2.26
C GLY A 103 -0.97 3.05 3.09
N TYR A 104 -0.18 2.50 4.01
CA TYR A 104 0.64 3.29 4.92
C TYR A 104 1.81 3.96 4.22
N TYR A 105 2.59 3.21 3.44
CA TYR A 105 3.73 3.76 2.71
C TYR A 105 3.34 4.55 1.47
N ALA A 106 2.07 4.47 1.03
CA ALA A 106 1.50 5.40 0.06
C ALA A 106 1.02 6.73 0.69
N SER A 107 1.03 6.85 2.02
CA SER A 107 0.48 8.00 2.74
C SER A 107 1.39 9.22 2.64
N PRO A 108 0.88 10.40 2.21
CA PRO A 108 1.66 11.63 2.20
C PRO A 108 2.23 12.01 3.58
N ARG A 109 1.53 11.66 4.67
CA ARG A 109 1.99 11.96 6.04
C ARG A 109 3.20 11.10 6.42
N VAL A 110 3.18 9.83 6.03
CA VAL A 110 4.30 8.89 6.28
C VAL A 110 5.49 9.28 5.40
N LEU A 111 5.26 9.61 4.14
CA LEU A 111 6.30 10.09 3.22
C LEU A 111 6.97 11.38 3.73
N ALA A 112 6.19 12.33 4.26
CA ALA A 112 6.74 13.53 4.89
C ALA A 112 7.60 13.19 6.12
N ALA A 113 7.12 12.32 7.01
CA ALA A 113 7.88 11.87 8.18
C ALA A 113 9.18 11.15 7.81
N MET A 114 9.20 10.40 6.70
CA MET A 114 10.42 9.80 6.16
C MET A 114 11.38 10.87 5.63
N HIS A 115 10.88 11.83 4.86
CA HIS A 115 11.69 12.92 4.30
C HIS A 115 12.36 13.76 5.40
N ASP A 116 11.62 14.11 6.47
CA ASP A 116 12.15 14.91 7.59
C ASP A 116 13.31 14.22 8.34
N ARG A 117 13.43 12.90 8.19
CA ARG A 117 14.52 12.09 8.77
C ARG A 117 15.69 11.87 7.81
N GLY A 118 15.64 12.47 6.63
CA GLY A 118 16.69 12.37 5.61
C GLY A 118 16.67 11.08 4.80
N TYR A 119 15.55 10.34 4.79
CA TYR A 119 15.40 9.23 3.85
C TYR A 119 15.23 9.78 2.43
N ASP A 120 16.06 9.30 1.50
CA ASP A 120 15.99 9.64 0.08
C ASP A 120 14.87 8.85 -0.63
N TYR A 121 13.68 8.86 -0.02
CA TYR A 121 12.50 8.22 -0.57
C TYR A 121 11.70 9.28 -1.35
N HIS A 122 11.94 9.33 -2.65
CA HIS A 122 11.14 10.16 -3.53
C HIS A 122 9.83 9.43 -3.87
N GLY A 123 8.70 10.09 -3.62
CA GLY A 123 7.39 9.63 -4.08
C GLY A 123 7.36 9.39 -5.60
N ALA A 124 6.22 8.90 -6.11
CA ALA A 124 6.10 8.54 -7.52
C ALA A 124 6.54 9.71 -8.42
N PRO A 125 7.60 9.54 -9.25
CA PRO A 125 8.16 10.63 -10.05
C PRO A 125 7.20 11.09 -11.17
N GLN A 126 6.11 10.37 -11.38
CA GLN A 126 5.23 10.60 -12.51
C GLN A 126 4.26 11.77 -12.26
N PRO A 127 3.94 12.56 -13.29
CA PRO A 127 4.34 12.35 -14.69
C PRO A 127 5.70 12.96 -15.08
N LEU A 128 6.34 13.74 -14.20
CA LEU A 128 7.45 14.63 -14.59
C LEU A 128 8.86 14.02 -14.48
N GLY A 129 8.99 12.79 -13.99
CA GLY A 129 10.27 12.19 -13.64
C GLY A 129 10.80 12.70 -12.29
N TYR A 130 11.94 12.14 -11.85
CA TYR A 130 12.67 12.75 -10.75
C TYR A 130 13.32 14.05 -11.22
N ALA A 131 13.38 15.05 -10.35
CA ALA A 131 14.15 16.25 -10.60
C ALA A 131 15.64 15.88 -10.65
N LEU A 132 16.16 15.67 -11.86
CA LEU A 132 17.58 15.45 -12.07
C LEU A 132 18.27 16.81 -12.13
N PRO A 133 19.40 17.02 -11.43
CA PRO A 133 20.24 18.18 -11.70
C PRO A 133 20.58 18.19 -13.21
N GLY A 134 20.52 19.37 -13.84
CA GLY A 134 20.57 19.55 -15.30
C GLY A 134 21.81 18.97 -16.01
N THR A 135 22.78 18.48 -15.25
CA THR A 135 23.89 17.66 -15.71
C THR A 135 23.62 16.20 -15.36
N THR A 136 22.86 15.49 -16.18
CA THR A 136 22.94 14.03 -16.17
C THR A 136 24.38 13.64 -16.50
N ALA A 137 25.07 13.01 -15.56
CA ALA A 137 26.41 12.48 -15.81
C ALA A 137 26.31 11.45 -16.94
N GLY A 138 26.72 11.84 -18.14
CA GLY A 138 26.88 10.90 -19.23
C GLY A 138 27.92 9.83 -18.85
N PRO A 139 27.81 8.60 -19.36
CA PRO A 139 28.81 7.59 -19.09
C PRO A 139 30.19 8.08 -19.58
N ALA A 140 31.21 7.97 -18.72
CA ALA A 140 32.58 8.43 -19.01
C ALA A 140 33.16 7.79 -20.28
N LYS A 141 32.70 6.60 -20.65
CA LYS A 141 32.87 6.00 -21.97
C LYS A 141 31.50 5.58 -22.48
N ARG A 142 31.09 6.12 -23.63
CA ARG A 142 29.91 5.60 -24.35
C ARG A 142 30.17 4.15 -24.71
N ARG A 143 29.41 3.23 -24.13
CA ARG A 143 29.37 1.81 -24.52
C ARG A 143 27.95 1.52 -25.00
N GLY A 144 27.83 0.98 -26.21
CA GLY A 144 26.55 0.71 -26.88
C GLY A 144 26.10 1.84 -27.82
N SER A 145 25.25 1.48 -28.77
CA SER A 145 24.57 2.38 -29.69
C SER A 145 23.06 2.35 -29.41
N TYR A 146 22.41 3.50 -29.51
CA TYR A 146 20.95 3.54 -29.53
C TYR A 146 20.45 2.93 -30.84
N VAL A 147 19.54 1.97 -30.75
CA VAL A 147 18.80 1.42 -31.89
C VAL A 147 17.34 1.86 -31.71
N PRO A 148 16.77 2.66 -32.63
CA PRO A 148 15.37 3.01 -32.60
C PRO A 148 14.48 1.78 -32.44
N THR A 149 13.40 1.88 -31.67
CA THR A 149 12.50 0.74 -31.42
C THR A 149 11.98 0.09 -32.71
N THR A 150 11.79 0.88 -33.77
CA THR A 150 11.38 0.41 -35.11
C THR A 150 12.42 -0.43 -35.83
N GLU A 151 13.69 -0.38 -35.41
CA GLU A 151 14.82 -1.10 -35.98
C GLU A 151 15.20 -2.35 -35.16
N VAL A 152 14.54 -2.57 -34.01
CA VAL A 152 14.74 -3.77 -33.19
C VAL A 152 13.90 -4.92 -33.76
N SER A 153 14.57 -5.94 -34.28
CA SER A 153 13.94 -7.19 -34.70
C SER A 153 13.86 -8.17 -33.52
N ARG A 154 12.78 -8.95 -33.41
CA ARG A 154 12.73 -10.05 -32.43
C ARG A 154 13.77 -11.10 -32.83
N ALA A 155 14.67 -11.44 -31.91
CA ALA A 155 15.53 -12.59 -32.09
C ALA A 155 14.68 -13.87 -32.07
N THR A 156 14.64 -14.59 -33.18
CA THR A 156 14.13 -15.96 -33.23
C THR A 156 15.19 -16.88 -32.66
N ALA A 157 14.83 -17.68 -31.67
CA ALA A 157 15.66 -18.74 -31.10
C ALA A 157 15.78 -19.93 -32.04
#